data_AF-A0A9D4QWU1-F1
#
_entry.id   AF-A0A9D4QWU1-F1
#
_cell.length_a   1.000
_cell.length_b   1.000
_cell.length_c   1.000
_cell.angle_alpha   90.00
_cell.angle_beta   90.00
_cell.angle_gamma   90.00
#
_symmetry.space_group_name_H-M   'P 1'
#
loop_
_entity.id
_entity.type
_entity.pdbx_description
1 polymer ?
#
loop_
_entity_poly.entity_id
_entity_poly.type
_entity_poly.pdbx_seq_one_letter_code
_entity_poly.pdbx_strand_id
1 'polypeptide(L)' 'MPVSIGHLNPEAVRGQWANLGLELLYMTNDDEERYSIQAHPVLLRNLTVQAADPPLGYPIYSSQPISVPLA' A
#
# COMPACT_ATOMS: atom_id res chain seq x y z
N MET A 1 -20.73 18.24 5.60
CA MET A 1 -20.25 17.54 6.81
C MET A 1 -19.56 16.26 6.36
N PRO A 2 -18.36 15.92 6.86
CA PRO A 2 -17.71 14.67 6.48
C PRO A 2 -18.53 13.47 6.98
N VAL A 3 -18.72 12.48 6.12
CA VAL A 3 -19.41 11.22 6.47
C VAL A 3 -18.34 10.20 6.85
N SER A 4 -18.42 9.66 8.06
CA SER A 4 -17.55 8.56 8.50
C SER A 4 -18.08 7.24 7.94
N ILE A 5 -17.30 6.57 7.10
CA ILE A 5 -17.70 5.33 6.40
C ILE A 5 -17.20 4.08 7.15
N GLY A 6 -16.19 4.21 8.02
CA GLY A 6 -15.66 3.12 8.83
C GLY A 6 -14.21 3.35 9.26
N HIS A 7 -13.69 2.42 10.06
CA HIS A 7 -12.30 2.41 10.50
C HIS A 7 -11.73 0.98 10.38
N LEU A 8 -10.52 0.86 9.83
CA LEU A 8 -9.79 -0.41 9.79
C LEU A 8 -8.94 -0.55 11.04
N ASN A 9 -8.77 -1.78 11.55
CA ASN A 9 -7.83 -2.03 12.63
C ASN A 9 -6.40 -1.71 12.16
N PRO A 10 -5.69 -0.75 12.80
CA PRO A 10 -4.39 -0.31 12.34
C PRO A 10 -3.30 -1.39 12.47
N GLU A 11 -3.43 -2.33 13.43
CA GLU A 11 -2.50 -3.44 13.55
C GLU A 11 -2.70 -4.49 12.46
N ALA A 12 -3.94 -4.70 12.02
CA ALA A 12 -4.21 -5.58 10.87
C ALA A 12 -3.54 -5.02 9.61
N VAL A 13 -3.60 -3.70 9.41
CA VAL A 13 -2.93 -3.03 8.29
C VAL A 13 -1.41 -3.13 8.39
N ARG A 14 -0.84 -2.81 9.56
CA ARG A 14 0.62 -2.95 9.79
C ARG A 14 1.10 -4.39 9.64
N GLY A 15 0.31 -5.36 10.08
CA GLY A 15 0.61 -6.79 9.90
C GLY A 15 0.71 -7.19 8.43
N GLN A 16 -0.18 -6.67 7.57
CA GLN A 16 -0.10 -6.90 6.12
C GLN A 16 1.18 -6.31 5.51
N TRP A 17 1.58 -5.11 5.94
CA TRP A 17 2.82 -4.49 5.49
C TRP A 17 4.06 -5.23 5.97
N ALA A 18 4.08 -5.67 7.23
CA ALA A 18 5.17 -6.47 7.78
C ALA A 18 5.31 -7.81 7.06
N ASN A 19 4.18 -8.47 6.75
CA ASN A 19 4.19 -9.71 5.98
C ASN A 19 4.75 -9.49 4.56
N LEU A 20 4.35 -8.41 3.88
CA LEU A 20 4.89 -8.05 2.57
C LEU A 20 6.41 -7.78 2.62
N GLY A 21 6.89 -7.09 3.68
CA GLY A 21 8.31 -6.87 3.90
C GLY A 21 9.08 -8.17 4.18
N LEU A 22 8.50 -9.07 4.99
CA LEU A 22 9.07 -10.40 5.25
C LEU A 22 9.22 -11.20 3.95
N GLU A 23 8.15 -11.28 3.18
CA GLU A 23 8.08 -12.03 1.92
C GLU A 23 9.12 -11.51 0.90
N LEU A 24 9.14 -10.21 0.64
CA LEU A 24 9.99 -9.63 -0.41
C LEU A 24 11.46 -9.46 0.02
N LEU A 25 11.72 -9.01 1.26
CA LEU A 25 13.08 -8.61 1.67
C LEU A 25 13.85 -9.73 2.37
N TYR A 26 13.16 -10.60 3.11
CA TYR A 26 13.82 -11.60 3.95
C TYR A 26 13.68 -13.02 3.40
N MET A 27 12.50 -13.35 2.85
CA MET A 27 12.27 -14.63 2.15
C MET A 27 12.63 -14.55 0.67
N THR A 28 12.98 -13.36 0.18
CA THR A 28 13.40 -13.10 -1.20
C THR A 28 12.43 -13.69 -2.22
N ASN A 29 11.13 -13.56 -1.95
CA ASN A 29 10.11 -14.04 -2.89
C ASN A 29 10.25 -13.30 -4.22
N ASP A 30 10.58 -14.04 -5.27
CA ASP A 30 10.75 -13.59 -6.63
C ASP A 30 9.60 -14.03 -7.55
N ASP A 31 8.55 -14.64 -6.98
CA ASP A 31 7.36 -15.04 -7.72
C ASP A 31 6.73 -13.84 -8.44
N GLU A 32 6.62 -13.97 -9.75
CA GLU A 32 5.98 -12.98 -10.61
C GLU A 32 4.47 -12.89 -10.30
N GLU A 33 3.87 -14.02 -9.91
CA GLU A 33 2.49 -14.14 -9.42
C GLU A 33 2.44 -13.88 -7.90
N ARG A 34 2.86 -12.67 -7.50
CA ARG A 34 2.76 -12.19 -6.11
C ARG A 34 1.37 -12.43 -5.53
N TYR A 35 1.30 -12.68 -4.22
CA TYR A 35 0.02 -12.92 -3.54
C TYR A 35 -1.04 -11.83 -3.85
N SER A 36 -2.21 -12.28 -4.31
CA SER A 36 -3.22 -11.44 -4.98
C SER A 36 -3.56 -10.16 -4.22
N ILE A 37 -3.39 -9.01 -4.89
CA ILE A 37 -3.75 -7.69 -4.37
C ILE A 37 -5.26 -7.55 -4.09
N GLN A 38 -6.08 -8.40 -4.71
CA GLN A 38 -7.53 -8.46 -4.52
C GLN A 38 -7.96 -9.43 -3.40
N ALA A 39 -7.02 -10.15 -2.77
CA ALA A 39 -7.32 -10.98 -1.62
C ALA A 39 -7.81 -10.15 -0.41
N HIS A 40 -8.54 -10.76 0.52
CA HIS A 40 -8.99 -10.13 1.78
C HIS A 40 -9.75 -8.79 1.59
N PRO A 41 -10.92 -8.80 0.93
CA PRO A 41 -11.70 -7.59 0.67
C PRO A 41 -12.11 -6.83 1.95
N VAL A 42 -12.33 -7.53 3.07
CA VAL A 42 -12.69 -6.91 4.36
C VAL A 42 -11.57 -6.01 4.91
N LEU A 43 -10.31 -6.35 4.62
CA LEU A 43 -9.15 -5.55 5.02
C LEU A 43 -8.78 -4.50 3.98
N LEU A 44 -9.58 -4.38 2.91
CA LEU A 44 -9.31 -3.50 1.77
C LEU A 44 -7.85 -3.64 1.29
N ARG A 45 -7.35 -4.89 1.20
CA ARG A 45 -5.93 -5.19 0.99
C ARG A 45 -5.32 -4.40 -0.15
N ASN A 46 -6.05 -4.24 -1.25
CA ASN A 46 -5.59 -3.47 -2.39
C ASN A 46 -5.23 -2.03 -2.01
N LEU A 47 -6.14 -1.34 -1.31
CA LEU A 47 -5.92 0.04 -0.87
C LEU A 47 -4.84 0.12 0.20
N THR A 48 -4.83 -0.82 1.15
CA THR A 48 -3.89 -0.79 2.28
C THR A 48 -2.47 -1.14 1.86
N VAL A 49 -2.27 -2.10 0.96
CA VAL A 49 -0.94 -2.44 0.41
C VAL A 49 -0.37 -1.30 -0.43
N GLN A 50 -1.19 -0.65 -1.26
CA GLN A 50 -0.73 0.51 -2.04
C GLN A 50 -0.29 1.68 -1.15
N ALA A 51 -0.91 1.84 0.02
CA ALA A 51 -0.59 2.87 0.99
C ALA A 51 0.64 2.57 1.86
N ALA A 52 1.28 1.41 1.70
CA ALA A 52 2.54 1.12 2.39
C ALA A 52 3.65 2.05 1.88
N ASP A 53 4.59 2.40 2.76
CA ASP A 53 5.74 3.20 2.35
C ASP A 53 6.59 2.45 1.31
N PRO A 54 7.21 3.18 0.35
CA PRO A 54 8.22 2.60 -0.53
C PRO A 54 9.33 1.90 0.27
N PRO A 55 9.84 0.73 -0.17
CA PRO A 55 9.66 0.13 -1.50
C PRO A 55 8.47 -0.84 -1.63
N LEU A 56 7.63 -0.97 -0.60
CA LEU A 56 6.58 -1.99 -0.54
C LEU A 56 5.30 -1.56 -1.27
N GLY A 57 4.84 -0.33 -1.01
CA GLY A 57 3.69 0.28 -1.68
C GLY A 57 4.08 1.31 -2.73
N TYR A 58 3.13 2.15 -3.15
CA TYR A 58 3.38 3.17 -4.16
C TYR A 58 3.76 4.51 -3.53
N PRO A 59 4.74 5.24 -4.07
CA PRO A 59 5.03 6.59 -3.62
C PRO A 59 3.82 7.50 -3.90
N ILE A 60 3.47 8.35 -2.93
CA ILE A 60 2.37 9.33 -3.04
C ILE A 60 2.58 10.25 -4.25
N TYR A 61 3.84 10.56 -4.56
CA TYR A 61 4.24 11.32 -5.75
C TYR A 61 5.28 10.53 -6.53
N SER A 62 4.93 10.14 -7.75
CA SER A 62 5.82 9.47 -8.71
C SER A 62 6.01 10.30 -9.99
N SER A 63 6.01 11.62 -9.86
CA SER A 63 6.19 12.53 -10.99
C SER A 63 7.38 13.46 -10.76
N GLN A 64 8.02 13.87 -11.86
CA GLN A 64 8.99 14.96 -11.83
C GLN A 64 8.30 16.28 -11.42
N PRO A 65 9.04 17.23 -10.81
CA PRO A 65 8.51 18.56 -10.52
C PRO A 65 7.95 19.23 -11.79
N ILE A 66 6.78 19.85 -11.68
CA ILE A 66 6.16 20.63 -12.76
C ILE A 66 6.28 22.11 -12.41
N SER A 67 6.83 22.92 -13.31
CA SER A 67 6.84 24.38 -13.18
C SER A 67 5.48 24.94 -13.58
N VAL A 68 4.79 25.60 -12.64
CA VAL A 68 3.54 26.32 -12.90
C VAL A 68 3.85 27.81 -13.04
N PRO A 69 3.56 28.46 -14.18
CA PRO A 69 3.76 29.89 -14.33
C PRO A 69 2.84 30.66 -13.38
N LEU A 70 3.41 31.65 -12.67
CA LEU A 70 2.63 32.61 -11.91
C LEU A 70 1.99 33.58 -12.91
N ALA A 71 0.66 33.70 -12.89
CA ALA A 71 -0.09 34.68 -13.67
C ALA A 71 0.05 36.09 -13.09
#